data_AF-A0A3B9NVH0-F1
#
_entry.id   AF-A0A3B9NVH0-F1
#
_cell.length_a   1.000
_cell.length_b   1.000
_cell.length_c   1.000
_cell.angle_alpha   90.00
_cell.angle_beta   90.00
_cell.angle_gamma   90.00
#
_symmetry.space_group_name_H-M   'P 1'
#
loop_
_entity.id
_entity.type
_entity.pdbx_description
1 polymer ?
#
loop_
_entity_poly.entity_id
_entity_poly.type
_entity_poly.pdbx_seq_one_letter_code
_entity_poly.pdbx_strand_id
1 'polypeptide(L)'
;VATDVAARGLDISQLEAVINVDVTPDPEIHIHRIGRTGRADQEGWALSLCSPADMSRVSNIAKAMGIEPEWHPMDSLINEKKGPLVPPMVTLQILGGRKEKIRPGDVLGALTGEAGFTREQVGKITVTDMSTYVAVARDIAREAVKRLSAGKVKGKTVKVRALED
;
A
#
# COMPACT_ATOMS: atom_id res chain seq x y z
N VAL A 1 -2.81 -9.07 2.90
CA VAL A 1 -2.53 -10.52 2.96
C VAL A 1 -3.26 -11.18 1.80
N ALA A 2 -2.59 -12.02 1.02
CA ALA A 2 -3.20 -12.71 -0.12
C ALA A 2 -2.61 -14.12 -0.25
N THR A 3 -3.39 -15.05 -0.79
CA THR A 3 -2.90 -16.36 -1.23
C THR A 3 -2.42 -16.29 -2.68
N ASP A 4 -1.65 -17.28 -3.15
CA ASP A 4 -1.16 -17.32 -4.54
C ASP A 4 -2.29 -17.26 -5.57
N VAL A 5 -3.43 -17.87 -5.25
CA VAL A 5 -4.61 -17.87 -6.11
C VAL A 5 -5.19 -16.45 -6.21
N ALA A 6 -5.32 -15.76 -5.07
CA ALA A 6 -5.83 -14.40 -5.03
C ALA A 6 -4.86 -13.36 -5.62
N ALA A 7 -3.56 -13.65 -5.64
CA ALA A 7 -2.53 -12.77 -6.19
C ALA A 7 -2.43 -12.83 -7.73
N ARG A 8 -2.97 -13.87 -8.38
CA ARG A 8 -2.96 -14.01 -9.84
C ARG A 8 -3.92 -13.01 -10.49
N GLY A 9 -3.42 -12.22 -11.43
CA GLY A 9 -4.21 -11.23 -12.17
C GLY A 9 -4.36 -9.87 -11.46
N LEU A 10 -3.85 -9.72 -10.24
CA LEU A 10 -3.69 -8.40 -9.62
C LEU A 10 -2.46 -7.72 -10.22
N ASP A 11 -2.66 -6.55 -10.85
CA ASP A 11 -1.58 -5.66 -11.22
C ASP A 11 -1.04 -4.95 -9.97
N ILE A 12 -0.21 -5.68 -9.23
CA ILE A 12 0.45 -5.17 -8.03
C ILE A 12 1.71 -4.44 -8.49
N SER A 13 1.67 -3.10 -8.39
CA SER A 13 2.83 -2.24 -8.58
C SER A 13 3.95 -2.64 -7.62
N GLN A 14 5.19 -2.34 -8.01
CA GLN A 14 6.40 -2.49 -7.21
C GLN A 14 6.18 -2.36 -5.71
N LEU A 15 6.42 -3.46 -4.98
CA LEU A 15 6.37 -3.50 -3.53
C LEU A 15 7.75 -3.24 -2.94
N GLU A 16 7.81 -2.56 -1.81
CA GLU A 16 9.05 -2.39 -1.02
C GLU A 16 9.48 -3.71 -0.35
N ALA A 17 8.52 -4.54 0.02
CA ALA A 17 8.76 -5.82 0.65
C ALA A 17 7.71 -6.88 0.31
N VAL A 18 8.13 -8.13 0.26
CA VAL A 18 7.31 -9.34 0.22
C VAL A 18 7.62 -10.16 1.47
N ILE A 19 6.59 -10.47 2.26
CA ILE A 19 6.71 -11.30 3.47
C ILE A 19 5.98 -12.62 3.23
N ASN A 20 6.72 -13.72 3.16
CA ASN A 20 6.18 -15.07 3.13
C ASN A 20 5.89 -15.52 4.56
N VAL A 21 4.61 -15.64 4.91
CA VAL A 21 4.18 -16.17 6.22
C VAL A 21 4.54 -17.65 6.36
N ASP A 22 4.43 -18.39 5.26
CA ASP A 22 4.85 -19.79 5.16
C ASP A 22 5.91 -19.93 4.07
N VAL A 23 6.95 -20.72 4.33
CA VAL A 23 7.98 -21.04 3.33
C VAL A 23 7.34 -21.86 2.21
N THR A 24 7.45 -21.35 0.99
CA THR A 24 6.92 -22.01 -0.20
C THR A 24 7.59 -23.38 -0.40
N PRO A 25 6.83 -24.47 -0.63
CA PRO A 25 7.44 -25.78 -0.91
C PRO A 25 8.19 -25.84 -2.24
N ASP A 26 7.74 -25.05 -3.22
CA ASP A 26 8.27 -25.01 -4.58
C ASP A 26 9.10 -23.71 -4.79
N PRO A 27 10.39 -23.82 -5.15
CA PRO A 27 11.24 -22.67 -5.48
C PRO A 27 10.71 -21.80 -6.62
N GLU A 28 10.07 -22.35 -7.65
CA GLU A 28 9.55 -21.55 -8.77
C GLU A 28 8.40 -20.65 -8.31
N ILE A 29 7.52 -21.17 -7.45
CA ILE A 29 6.45 -20.38 -6.84
C ILE A 29 7.06 -19.29 -5.94
N HIS A 30 8.12 -19.60 -5.19
CA HIS A 30 8.82 -18.60 -4.37
C HIS A 30 9.34 -17.43 -5.23
N ILE A 31 10.04 -17.73 -6.33
CA ILE A 31 10.57 -16.72 -7.26
C ILE A 31 9.44 -15.83 -7.81
N HIS A 32 8.31 -16.41 -8.20
CA HIS A 32 7.16 -15.65 -8.69
C HIS A 32 6.52 -14.74 -7.61
N ARG A 33 6.52 -15.17 -6.34
CA ARG A 33 6.03 -14.39 -5.20
C ARG A 33 6.94 -13.20 -4.92
N ILE A 34 8.25 -13.45 -4.77
CA ILE A 34 9.21 -12.39 -4.42
C ILE A 34 9.48 -11.45 -5.60
N GLY A 35 9.27 -11.89 -6.84
CA GLY A 35 9.37 -11.05 -8.04
C GLY A 35 8.37 -9.90 -8.12
N ARG A 36 7.65 -9.58 -7.03
CA ARG A 36 6.81 -8.38 -6.85
C ARG A 36 7.55 -7.22 -6.19
N THR A 37 8.72 -7.46 -5.62
CA THR A 37 9.63 -6.45 -5.08
C THR A 37 10.92 -6.39 -5.91
N GLY A 38 11.75 -5.36 -5.71
CA GLY A 38 13.08 -5.24 -6.35
C GLY A 38 13.09 -5.18 -7.89
N ARG A 39 12.10 -4.52 -8.51
CA ARG A 39 11.98 -4.40 -9.98
C ARG A 39 12.69 -3.14 -10.52
N ALA A 40 13.13 -3.18 -11.78
CA ALA A 40 13.68 -2.03 -12.50
C ALA A 40 14.83 -1.31 -11.75
N ASP A 41 15.84 -2.10 -11.35
CA ASP A 41 17.04 -1.66 -10.62
C ASP A 41 16.78 -1.02 -9.25
N GLN A 42 15.59 -1.21 -8.69
CA GLN A 42 15.30 -0.84 -7.31
C GLN A 42 15.60 -1.99 -6.37
N GLU A 43 15.95 -1.65 -5.14
CA GLU A 43 16.07 -2.61 -4.05
C GLU A 43 14.69 -3.01 -3.51
N GLY A 44 14.63 -4.14 -2.83
CA GLY A 44 13.41 -4.69 -2.29
C GLY A 44 13.65 -5.85 -1.35
N TRP A 45 12.78 -6.02 -0.36
CA TRP A 45 12.96 -7.02 0.70
C TRP A 45 12.11 -8.27 0.44
N ALA A 46 12.75 -9.45 0.45
CA ALA A 46 12.04 -10.73 0.45
C ALA A 46 12.30 -11.44 1.78
N LEU A 47 11.31 -11.42 2.67
CA LEU A 47 11.39 -11.98 4.02
C LEU A 47 10.56 -13.25 4.09
N SER A 48 11.04 -14.27 4.79
CA SER A 48 10.29 -15.51 5.01
C SER A 48 10.31 -15.88 6.48
N LEU A 49 9.12 -16.08 7.06
CA LEU A 49 9.00 -16.69 8.37
C LEU A 49 9.20 -18.19 8.22
N CYS A 50 10.06 -18.76 9.05
CA CYS A 50 10.45 -20.16 8.96
C CYS A 50 10.53 -20.79 10.35
N SER A 51 10.13 -22.04 10.42
CA SER A 51 10.34 -22.90 11.58
C SER A 51 11.46 -23.91 11.30
N PRO A 52 11.97 -24.62 12.32
CA PRO A 52 12.92 -25.70 12.10
C PRO A 52 12.46 -26.78 11.10
N ALA A 53 11.14 -26.98 10.96
CA ALA A 53 10.58 -27.93 9.99
C ALA A 53 10.72 -27.47 8.54
N ASP A 54 10.94 -26.17 8.29
CA ASP A 54 11.02 -25.60 6.95
C ASP A 54 12.44 -25.55 6.38
N MET A 55 13.45 -25.92 7.16
CA MET A 55 14.88 -25.78 6.79
C MET A 55 15.23 -26.45 5.46
N SER A 56 14.65 -27.63 5.19
CA SER A 56 14.84 -28.32 3.90
C SER A 56 14.27 -27.52 2.72
N ARG A 57 13.11 -26.89 2.89
CA ARG A 57 12.49 -26.04 1.87
C ARG A 57 13.32 -24.79 1.62
N VAL A 58 13.76 -24.12 2.69
CA VAL A 58 14.65 -22.94 2.60
C VAL A 58 15.94 -23.30 1.87
N SER A 59 16.55 -24.44 2.19
CA SER A 59 17.76 -24.91 1.50
C SER A 59 17.53 -25.15 0.00
N ASN A 60 16.38 -25.71 -0.38
CA ASN A 60 16.05 -25.92 -1.79
C ASN A 60 15.84 -24.59 -2.55
N ILE A 61 15.15 -23.63 -1.92
CA ILE A 61 14.96 -22.28 -2.48
C ILE A 61 16.31 -21.58 -2.65
N ALA A 62 17.14 -21.57 -1.60
CA ALA A 62 18.47 -20.96 -1.61
C ALA A 62 19.34 -21.52 -2.74
N LYS A 63 19.34 -22.85 -2.90
CA LYS A 63 20.06 -23.54 -3.97
C LYS A 63 19.54 -23.17 -5.37
N ALA A 64 18.21 -23.11 -5.55
CA ALA A 64 17.60 -22.75 -6.82
C ALA A 64 17.89 -21.29 -7.22
N MET A 65 17.96 -20.39 -6.23
CA MET A 65 18.26 -18.98 -6.43
C MET A 65 19.76 -18.66 -6.46
N GLY A 66 20.62 -19.59 -6.02
CA GLY A 66 22.06 -19.37 -5.90
C GLY A 66 22.43 -18.34 -4.83
N ILE A 67 21.66 -18.27 -3.74
CA ILE A 67 21.88 -17.32 -2.64
C ILE A 67 22.22 -18.03 -1.34
N GLU A 68 22.90 -17.33 -0.45
CA GLU A 68 23.01 -17.71 0.96
C GLU A 68 21.96 -16.93 1.77
N PRO A 69 21.03 -17.61 2.47
CA PRO A 69 20.02 -16.91 3.28
C PRO A 69 20.65 -16.21 4.47
N GLU A 70 20.24 -14.96 4.71
CA GLU A 70 20.52 -14.25 5.95
C GLU A 70 19.50 -14.67 7.01
N TRP A 71 19.98 -15.13 8.17
CA TRP A 71 19.14 -15.64 9.25
C TRP A 71 18.99 -14.59 10.36
N HIS A 72 17.76 -14.23 10.67
CA HIS A 72 17.42 -13.35 11.80
C HIS A 72 16.56 -14.12 12.82
N PRO A 73 17.01 -14.28 14.07
CA PRO A 73 16.24 -14.98 15.07
C PRO A 73 15.07 -14.09 15.55
N MET A 74 13.92 -14.69 15.81
CA MET A 74 12.68 -13.94 16.09
C MET A 74 12.77 -13.11 17.39
N ASP A 75 13.57 -13.54 18.36
CA ASP A 75 13.81 -12.85 19.63
C ASP A 75 14.66 -11.56 19.47
N SER A 76 15.38 -11.41 18.34
CA SER A 76 16.08 -10.15 18.01
C SER A 76 15.14 -9.04 17.55
N LEU A 77 13.88 -9.36 17.20
CA LEU A 77 12.92 -8.38 16.71
C LEU A 77 12.34 -7.58 17.88
N ILE A 78 12.73 -6.31 17.97
CA ILE A 78 12.22 -5.37 18.96
C ILE A 78 10.93 -4.75 18.43
N ASN A 79 9.82 -5.01 19.11
CA ASN A 79 8.58 -4.30 18.82
C ASN A 79 8.55 -2.97 19.58
N GLU A 80 9.12 -1.92 18.97
CA GLU A 80 9.15 -0.57 19.57
C GLU A 80 7.76 0.07 19.69
N LYS A 81 6.79 -0.31 18.84
CA LYS A 81 5.44 0.29 18.81
C LYS A 81 4.40 -0.69 19.35
N LYS A 82 3.97 -0.46 20.59
CA LYS A 82 2.80 -1.15 21.16
C LYS A 82 1.53 -0.67 20.45
N GLY A 83 1.03 -1.45 19.50
CA GLY A 83 -0.25 -1.23 18.82
C GLY A 83 -0.30 -1.88 17.45
N PRO A 84 -1.50 -1.99 16.84
CA PRO A 84 -1.61 -2.44 15.45
C PRO A 84 -0.87 -1.46 14.54
N LEU A 85 -0.11 -1.98 13.57
CA LEU A 85 0.43 -1.17 12.49
C LEU A 85 -0.75 -0.62 11.69
N VAL A 86 -0.90 0.71 11.69
CA VAL A 86 -1.89 1.40 10.89
C VAL A 86 -1.23 1.99 9.64
N PRO A 87 -1.90 1.96 8.48
CA PRO A 87 -1.34 2.55 7.26
C PRO A 87 -1.17 4.07 7.46
N PRO A 88 -0.06 4.66 6.97
CA PRO A 88 0.23 6.09 7.16
C PRO A 88 -0.78 7.00 6.45
N MET A 89 -1.48 6.46 5.45
CA MET A 89 -2.49 7.17 4.68
C MET A 89 -3.89 6.59 4.93
N VAL A 90 -4.90 7.45 4.84
CA VAL A 90 -6.32 7.08 4.80
C VAL A 90 -6.88 7.49 3.45
N THR A 91 -7.71 6.63 2.85
CA THR A 91 -8.34 6.95 1.56
C THR A 91 -9.64 7.68 1.80
N LEU A 92 -9.81 8.86 1.19
CA LEU A 92 -11.07 9.58 1.15
C LEU A 92 -11.79 9.26 -0.16
N GLN A 93 -13.09 9.03 -0.08
CA GLN A 93 -13.98 8.99 -1.24
C GLN A 93 -14.71 10.32 -1.35
N ILE A 94 -14.58 10.96 -2.51
CA ILE A 94 -15.33 12.14 -2.94
C ILE A 94 -16.37 11.66 -3.96
N LEU A 95 -17.66 11.97 -3.72
CA LEU A 95 -18.70 11.74 -4.72
C LEU A 95 -18.56 12.77 -5.85
N GLY A 96 -18.34 12.27 -7.07
CA GLY A 96 -17.97 13.05 -8.24
C GLY A 96 -16.66 12.57 -8.86
N GLY A 97 -16.66 12.38 -10.17
CA GLY A 97 -15.52 11.91 -10.94
C GLY A 97 -15.46 12.54 -12.34
N ARG A 98 -15.08 11.74 -13.34
CA ARG A 98 -14.90 12.22 -14.72
C ARG A 98 -16.18 12.80 -15.32
N LYS A 99 -17.36 12.27 -15.00
CA LYS A 99 -18.64 12.79 -15.52
C LYS A 99 -18.93 14.20 -15.04
N GLU A 100 -18.49 14.54 -13.84
CA GLU A 100 -18.54 15.87 -13.26
C GLU A 100 -17.35 16.76 -13.70
N LYS A 101 -16.52 16.24 -14.61
CA LYS A 101 -15.28 16.83 -15.13
C LYS A 101 -14.19 17.03 -14.08
N ILE A 102 -14.24 16.31 -12.96
CA ILE A 102 -13.20 16.37 -11.92
C ILE A 102 -11.90 15.75 -12.46
N ARG A 103 -10.77 16.43 -12.23
CA ARG A 103 -9.42 15.96 -12.56
C ARG A 103 -8.58 15.85 -11.28
N PRO A 104 -7.48 15.07 -11.28
CA PRO A 104 -6.60 14.97 -10.11
C PRO A 104 -6.10 16.33 -9.60
N GLY A 105 -5.78 17.25 -10.51
CA GLY A 105 -5.37 18.62 -10.16
C GLY A 105 -6.45 19.44 -9.45
N ASP A 106 -7.74 19.21 -9.74
CA ASP A 106 -8.85 19.89 -9.05
C ASP A 106 -8.91 19.45 -7.57
N VAL A 107 -8.68 18.16 -7.31
CA VAL A 107 -8.67 17.60 -5.95
C VAL A 107 -7.43 18.02 -5.18
N LEU A 108 -6.25 17.98 -5.81
CA LEU A 108 -5.03 18.47 -5.21
C LEU A 108 -5.16 19.95 -4.83
N GLY A 109 -5.67 20.78 -5.75
CA GLY A 109 -5.89 22.21 -5.50
C GLY A 109 -6.89 22.48 -4.38
N ALA A 110 -7.97 21.69 -4.25
CA ALA A 110 -8.91 21.83 -3.15
C ALA A 110 -8.27 21.47 -1.79
N LEU A 111 -7.43 20.44 -1.75
CA LEU A 111 -6.73 20.01 -0.53
C LEU A 111 -5.63 21.00 -0.11
N THR A 112 -4.81 21.48 -1.05
CA THR A 112 -3.67 22.33 -0.72
C THR A 112 -3.99 23.82 -0.70
N GLY A 113 -5.01 24.25 -1.44
CA GLY A 113 -5.49 25.62 -1.47
C GLY A 113 -6.48 25.88 -0.35
N GLU A 114 -7.77 25.66 -0.64
CA GLU A 114 -8.87 26.00 0.28
C GLU A 114 -8.80 25.25 1.62
N ALA A 115 -8.41 23.97 1.62
CA ALA A 115 -8.31 23.19 2.84
C ALA A 115 -6.97 23.35 3.58
N GLY A 116 -5.96 23.99 2.95
CA GLY A 116 -4.71 24.40 3.61
C GLY A 116 -3.78 23.27 4.04
N PHE A 117 -3.84 22.09 3.41
CA PHE A 117 -2.89 20.99 3.66
C PHE A 117 -1.65 21.11 2.78
N THR A 118 -0.54 20.48 3.18
CA THR A 118 0.65 20.46 2.32
C THR A 118 0.56 19.37 1.27
N ARG A 119 1.36 19.49 0.20
CA ARG A 119 1.36 18.51 -0.89
C ARG A 119 1.83 17.14 -0.43
N GLU A 120 2.75 17.10 0.53
CA GLU A 120 3.34 15.88 1.09
C GLU A 120 2.31 15.07 1.89
N GLN A 121 1.27 15.74 2.39
CA GLN A 121 0.16 15.10 3.09
C GLN A 121 -0.90 14.52 2.13
N VAL A 122 -0.73 14.71 0.81
CA VAL A 122 -1.65 14.22 -0.22
C VAL A 122 -0.94 13.17 -1.09
N GLY A 123 -1.47 11.95 -1.05
CA GLY A 123 -0.96 10.82 -1.82
C GLY A 123 -1.65 10.64 -3.17
N LYS A 124 -1.74 9.38 -3.60
CA LYS A 124 -2.33 8.99 -4.89
C LYS A 124 -3.78 9.50 -5.02
N ILE A 125 -4.07 10.12 -6.16
CA ILE A 125 -5.42 10.53 -6.55
C ILE A 125 -5.87 9.68 -7.74
N THR A 126 -6.97 8.95 -7.55
CA THR A 126 -7.58 8.11 -8.57
C THR A 126 -8.99 8.61 -8.87
N VAL A 127 -9.21 9.08 -10.09
CA VAL A 127 -10.53 9.55 -10.55
C VAL A 127 -11.21 8.42 -11.33
N THR A 128 -12.43 8.06 -10.93
CA THR A 128 -13.32 7.16 -11.68
C THR A 128 -14.42 7.96 -12.37
N ASP A 129 -15.40 7.29 -12.98
CA ASP A 129 -16.50 8.00 -13.65
C ASP A 129 -17.41 8.75 -12.68
N MET A 130 -17.66 8.18 -11.50
CA MET A 130 -18.65 8.68 -10.53
C MET A 130 -18.05 9.08 -9.18
N SER A 131 -16.79 8.74 -8.90
CA SER A 131 -16.13 9.05 -7.63
C SER A 131 -14.67 9.35 -7.84
N THR A 132 -14.10 10.08 -6.88
CA THR A 132 -12.66 10.30 -6.81
C THR A 132 -12.15 9.78 -5.47
N TYR A 133 -11.04 9.06 -5.51
CA TYR A 133 -10.35 8.56 -4.34
C TYR A 133 -9.04 9.30 -4.17
N VAL A 134 -8.76 9.77 -2.96
CA VAL A 134 -7.51 10.45 -2.63
C VAL A 134 -6.96 9.90 -1.32
N ALA A 135 -5.71 9.47 -1.34
CA ALA A 135 -4.99 9.14 -0.12
C ALA A 135 -4.54 10.44 0.57
N VAL A 136 -4.77 10.56 1.88
CA VAL A 136 -4.26 11.67 2.70
C VAL A 136 -3.57 11.14 3.93
N ALA A 137 -2.63 11.91 4.50
CA ALA A 137 -1.97 11.53 5.74
C ALA A 137 -2.99 11.26 6.84
N ARG A 138 -2.76 10.20 7.61
CA ARG A 138 -3.75 9.67 8.57
C ARG A 138 -4.11 10.68 9.66
N ASP A 139 -3.15 11.49 10.08
CA ASP A 139 -3.32 12.56 11.08
C ASP A 139 -4.27 13.67 10.60
N ILE A 140 -4.34 13.93 9.29
CA ILE A 140 -5.23 14.97 8.72
C ILE A 140 -6.57 14.43 8.21
N ALA A 141 -6.76 13.11 8.12
CA ALA A 141 -7.89 12.51 7.41
C ALA A 141 -9.26 13.06 7.85
N ARG A 142 -9.49 13.15 9.17
CA ARG A 142 -10.76 13.66 9.73
C ARG A 142 -11.00 15.12 9.39
N GLU A 143 -9.97 15.95 9.50
CA GLU A 143 -10.06 17.38 9.20
C GLU A 143 -10.19 17.61 7.68
N ALA A 144 -9.53 16.79 6.87
CA ALA A 144 -9.64 16.83 5.41
C ALA A 144 -11.07 16.52 4.94
N VAL A 145 -11.74 15.51 5.52
CA VAL A 145 -13.16 15.25 5.26
C VAL A 145 -14.02 16.46 5.59
N LYS A 146 -13.81 17.06 6.77
CA LYS A 146 -14.58 18.23 7.22
C LYS A 146 -14.41 19.42 6.30
N ARG A 147 -13.16 19.78 5.98
CA ARG A 147 -12.84 20.95 5.13
C ARG A 147 -13.32 20.76 3.69
N LEU A 148 -13.09 19.59 3.10
CA LEU A 148 -13.58 19.30 1.75
C LEU A 148 -15.11 19.25 1.65
N SER A 149 -15.80 18.76 2.69
CA SER A 149 -17.27 18.76 2.71
C SER A 149 -17.86 20.17 2.86
N ALA A 150 -17.13 21.09 3.50
CA ALA A 150 -17.53 22.49 3.65
C ALA A 150 -17.11 23.36 2.45
N GLY A 151 -16.02 22.99 1.77
CA GLY A 151 -15.46 23.71 0.64
C GLY A 151 -16.04 23.31 -0.72
N LYS A 152 -15.30 23.63 -1.78
CA LYS A 152 -15.68 23.29 -3.15
C LYS A 152 -14.56 22.56 -3.87
N VAL A 153 -14.92 21.54 -4.63
CA VAL A 153 -14.02 20.92 -5.61
C VAL A 153 -14.52 21.34 -6.98
N LYS A 154 -13.66 22.01 -7.76
CA LYS A 154 -14.04 22.55 -9.07
C LYS A 154 -15.28 23.46 -9.01
N GLY A 155 -15.38 24.27 -7.96
CA GLY A 155 -16.51 25.18 -7.74
C GLY A 155 -17.83 24.52 -7.33
N LYS A 156 -17.85 23.20 -7.07
CA LYS A 156 -19.03 22.46 -6.64
C LYS A 156 -18.86 21.88 -5.24
N THR A 157 -19.93 21.88 -4.46
CA THR A 157 -19.98 21.15 -3.19
C THR A 157 -19.98 19.65 -3.47
N VAL A 158 -19.18 18.92 -2.71
CA VAL A 158 -19.03 17.47 -2.85
C VAL A 158 -19.28 16.78 -1.51
N LYS A 159 -19.79 15.55 -1.57
CA LYS A 159 -19.88 14.70 -0.37
C LYS A 159 -18.58 13.91 -0.24
N VAL A 160 -17.96 13.96 0.92
CA VAL A 160 -16.70 13.28 1.20
C VAL A 160 -16.87 12.37 2.41
N ARG A 161 -16.27 11.18 2.35
CA ARG A 161 -16.14 10.29 3.52
C ARG A 161 -14.75 9.67 3.54
N ALA A 162 -14.23 9.39 4.72
CA ALA A 162 -13.09 8.50 4.87
C ALA A 162 -13.55 7.06 4.65
N LEU A 163 -12.74 6.28 3.93
CA LEU A 163 -12.83 4.83 3.89
C LEU A 163 -11.92 4.33 5.01
N GLU A 164 -12.52 4.10 6.17
CA GLU A 164 -11.87 3.42 7.29
C GLU A 164 -12.29 1.95 7.24
N ASP A 165 -11.34 1.05 7.46
CA ASP A 165 -11.57 -0.40 7.58
C ASP A 165 -12.28 -0.76 8.88
#